data_AF-A0A533Q6W5-F1
#
_entry.id   AF-A0A533Q6W5-F1
#
_cell.length_a   1.000
_cell.length_b   1.000
_cell.length_c   1.000
_cell.angle_alpha   90.00
_cell.angle_beta   90.00
_cell.angle_gamma   90.00
#
_symmetry.space_group_name_H-M   'P 1'
#
loop_
_entity.id
_entity.type
_entity.pdbx_description
1 polymer ?
#
loop_
_entity_poly.entity_id
_entity_poly.type
_entity_poly.pdbx_seq_one_letter_code
_entity_poly.pdbx_strand_id
1 'polypeptide(L)'
;MSDKDVHSRINISILKQERHLIMMKTLPMLCIFALFSSAGIVLADGLEYNTGERSREGVTTTEKTIHNLNAEIDNFTSNILQQLIQNDKKNIAVSEFSDLGGNITDIGKFIADEIITRLILSGKLKVTERKYFSKILKDHRLLLTKALDPASTQTLQNILGIDAIITGTIVDLGTRLKINANICSSASGDIFGAAHLESPVDDNLRNLIEQQTLEPRESNLKNKIEDLAQQITQSMVEYKKTKLVIMELPNLSGEITNLGKFLYEELVSRLMMYKYFDVIEKKLYDNILAESDRDTVSLTSDLSKEIGRVLGADAVAYGTVSNLGSSVDINIRLITPETAIPFAVARAEITSDTTVKLLLEMPEKNTASSTQTSSLATFMDENKPLQKKNAVKSKTKISRLRKSKRIFFGEDFSKYPVGELLSNWGEGISVTESQGKKGITSKISGENTLIQQINFPDDFHFSFDIKGTSWTWGTISFYNSLGDRFKMDLRIKDNLFCVNLTNKAEAKVSCNADKYNKVSLIKKGKEYQVYLNDVFVASDSFENKEHFAHFSLTCRLDTVSLTNFAGTEL
;
A
#
# COMPACT_ATOMS: atom_id res chain seq x y z
N MET A 1 68.90 -3.57 -28.66
CA MET A 1 68.86 -2.27 -27.95
C MET A 1 68.14 -2.54 -26.64
N SER A 2 68.87 -2.92 -25.59
CA SER A 2 69.63 -2.04 -24.67
C SER A 2 68.69 -1.43 -23.63
N ASP A 3 68.64 -1.95 -22.40
CA ASP A 3 69.51 -1.58 -21.25
C ASP A 3 68.78 -0.56 -20.37
N LYS A 4 68.67 -0.66 -19.03
CA LYS A 4 69.08 -1.66 -18.01
C LYS A 4 67.89 -1.87 -17.04
N ASP A 5 67.69 -2.96 -16.29
CA ASP A 5 68.59 -3.89 -15.57
C ASP A 5 69.20 -3.33 -14.26
N VAL A 6 69.60 -4.24 -13.34
CA VAL A 6 70.45 -4.05 -12.14
C VAL A 6 69.80 -3.33 -10.93
N HIS A 7 69.76 -3.85 -9.69
CA HIS A 7 70.13 -5.14 -9.06
C HIS A 7 69.19 -5.36 -7.82
N SER A 8 68.83 -6.54 -7.28
CA SER A 8 69.25 -7.97 -7.31
C SER A 8 70.04 -8.50 -6.09
N ARG A 9 69.85 -9.82 -5.85
CA ARG A 9 70.57 -10.80 -4.97
C ARG A 9 70.09 -10.87 -3.51
N ILE A 10 70.10 -11.99 -2.79
CA ILE A 10 70.29 -13.47 -3.02
C ILE A 10 69.55 -14.16 -1.84
N ASN A 11 68.82 -15.29 -1.88
CA ASN A 11 68.87 -16.62 -2.53
C ASN A 11 69.61 -17.72 -1.71
N ILE A 12 69.16 -18.99 -1.82
CA ILE A 12 69.81 -20.26 -1.37
C ILE A 12 69.63 -20.70 0.12
N SER A 13 68.42 -21.19 0.43
CA SER A 13 68.10 -22.61 0.81
C SER A 13 68.49 -23.31 2.15
N ILE A 14 67.61 -24.26 2.55
CA ILE A 14 67.80 -25.50 3.36
C ILE A 14 67.63 -25.46 4.91
N LEU A 15 66.37 -25.72 5.32
CA LEU A 15 65.84 -26.70 6.31
C LEU A 15 66.29 -26.77 7.80
N LYS A 16 65.29 -27.19 8.61
CA LYS A 16 65.29 -27.63 10.04
C LYS A 16 65.46 -26.51 11.09
N GLN A 17 64.74 -26.50 12.23
CA GLN A 17 63.67 -27.39 12.74
C GLN A 17 62.83 -26.66 13.81
N GLU A 18 61.49 -26.90 13.85
CA GLU A 18 60.50 -26.59 14.93
C GLU A 18 60.57 -25.22 15.66
N ARG A 19 59.51 -24.39 15.70
CA ARG A 19 58.19 -24.65 16.32
C ARG A 19 57.11 -23.63 15.87
N HIS A 20 55.88 -23.88 16.34
CA HIS A 20 54.64 -23.06 16.31
C HIS A 20 53.79 -23.05 15.03
N LEU A 21 52.56 -23.56 15.22
CA LEU A 21 51.29 -23.39 14.51
C LEU A 21 51.34 -23.21 12.98
N ILE A 22 51.03 -24.24 12.17
CA ILE A 22 49.69 -24.85 11.96
C ILE A 22 48.72 -23.80 11.35
N MET A 23 48.47 -23.79 10.03
CA MET A 23 47.64 -24.73 9.22
C MET A 23 46.15 -24.80 9.63
N MET A 24 45.17 -24.95 8.73
CA MET A 24 45.10 -24.69 7.28
C MET A 24 43.62 -24.68 6.84
N LYS A 25 43.31 -24.03 5.70
CA LYS A 25 42.20 -24.32 4.77
C LYS A 25 40.72 -24.32 5.27
N THR A 26 39.97 -23.40 4.65
CA THR A 26 38.63 -23.57 4.03
C THR A 26 37.36 -23.85 4.87
N LEU A 27 36.38 -22.97 4.63
CA LEU A 27 34.90 -23.03 4.71
C LEU A 27 34.20 -24.43 4.74
N PRO A 28 32.91 -24.54 5.17
CA PRO A 28 31.92 -23.46 5.40
C PRO A 28 31.03 -23.55 6.67
N MET A 29 30.10 -22.59 6.79
CA MET A 29 28.72 -22.71 7.33
C MET A 29 28.40 -22.61 8.85
N LEU A 30 27.33 -21.83 9.10
CA LEU A 30 26.24 -21.99 10.09
C LEU A 30 26.45 -21.84 11.63
N CYS A 31 25.70 -20.85 12.16
CA CYS A 31 24.74 -20.94 13.30
C CYS A 31 25.14 -20.79 14.80
N ILE A 32 24.17 -20.15 15.50
CA ILE A 32 23.72 -20.31 16.90
C ILE A 32 24.40 -19.49 18.03
N PHE A 33 23.53 -18.68 18.69
CA PHE A 33 23.36 -18.29 20.12
C PHE A 33 24.48 -18.57 21.18
N ALA A 34 24.56 -17.85 22.31
CA ALA A 34 23.54 -17.06 23.01
C ALA A 34 24.10 -15.93 23.93
N LEU A 35 23.20 -15.01 24.29
CA LEU A 35 22.96 -14.42 25.63
C LEU A 35 24.10 -14.36 26.67
N PHE A 36 24.29 -13.17 27.25
CA PHE A 36 24.41 -13.01 28.70
C PHE A 36 23.61 -11.80 29.19
N SER A 37 22.95 -11.95 30.34
CA SER A 37 22.21 -10.88 31.03
C SER A 37 22.70 -10.73 32.47
N SER A 38 22.34 -9.60 33.09
CA SER A 38 22.10 -9.45 34.53
C SER A 38 23.18 -9.93 35.52
N ALA A 39 24.01 -9.00 35.99
CA ALA A 39 24.25 -8.79 37.42
C ALA A 39 24.78 -7.36 37.65
N GLY A 40 24.25 -6.64 38.64
CA GLY A 40 24.76 -5.33 39.05
C GLY A 40 25.66 -5.45 40.28
N ILE A 41 26.77 -4.71 40.30
CA ILE A 41 27.58 -4.49 41.51
C ILE A 41 27.84 -2.97 41.60
N VAL A 42 27.57 -2.40 42.78
CA VAL A 42 27.91 -1.02 43.13
C VAL A 42 29.12 -1.05 44.07
N LEU A 43 30.14 -0.24 43.78
CA LEU A 43 31.12 0.22 44.76
C LEU A 43 31.60 1.64 44.37
N ALA A 44 31.98 2.41 45.39
CA ALA A 44 32.59 3.74 45.29
C ALA A 44 34.09 3.61 44.87
N ASP A 45 34.84 4.65 44.50
CA ASP A 45 34.84 6.05 44.97
C ASP A 45 35.11 7.08 43.85
N GLY A 46 34.94 8.36 44.18
CA GLY A 46 34.98 9.45 43.22
C GLY A 46 36.35 10.03 42.89
N LEU A 47 36.41 10.75 41.77
CA LEU A 47 37.30 11.90 41.58
C LEU A 47 36.62 12.89 40.63
N GLU A 48 36.26 14.07 41.13
CA GLU A 48 35.72 15.15 40.30
C GLU A 48 36.84 15.79 39.46
N TYR A 49 36.54 16.10 38.20
CA TYR A 49 37.21 17.20 37.50
C TYR A 49 36.15 18.10 36.87
N ASN A 50 35.86 19.20 37.57
CA ASN A 50 34.76 20.10 37.25
C ASN A 50 35.29 21.35 36.52
N THR A 51 35.08 21.41 35.20
CA THR A 51 35.26 22.62 34.38
C THR A 51 33.92 23.06 33.84
N GLY A 52 33.22 23.90 34.59
CA GLY A 52 31.86 24.32 34.25
C GLY A 52 31.81 25.42 33.18
N GLU A 53 30.98 25.22 32.16
CA GLU A 53 30.33 26.30 31.42
C GLU A 53 28.85 26.42 31.82
N ARG A 54 28.27 27.60 31.62
CA ARG A 54 26.99 27.99 32.23
C ARG A 54 25.78 27.33 31.59
N SER A 55 24.81 27.01 32.44
CA SER A 55 23.50 26.48 32.09
C SER A 55 22.69 27.41 31.18
N ARG A 56 21.99 26.79 30.23
CA ARG A 56 20.65 27.19 29.77
C ARG A 56 19.78 25.95 29.81
N GLU A 57 18.62 26.05 30.45
CA GLU A 57 17.72 24.93 30.68
C GLU A 57 16.79 24.69 29.49
N GLY A 58 16.43 23.41 29.29
CA GLY A 58 15.03 23.05 29.02
C GLY A 58 14.42 23.40 27.66
N VAL A 59 14.83 22.66 26.61
CA VAL A 59 13.83 21.99 25.75
C VAL A 59 14.30 20.54 25.54
N THR A 60 13.85 19.63 26.41
CA THR A 60 13.95 18.20 26.13
C THR A 60 12.96 17.86 25.04
N THR A 61 13.45 17.61 23.82
CA THR A 61 12.63 17.01 22.77
C THR A 61 12.13 15.66 23.26
N THR A 62 10.83 15.55 23.52
CA THR A 62 10.20 14.26 23.83
C THR A 62 10.30 13.38 22.60
N GLU A 63 11.14 12.36 22.65
CA GLU A 63 11.15 11.31 21.63
C GLU A 63 9.77 10.66 21.60
N LYS A 64 8.99 10.92 20.54
CA LYS A 64 7.65 10.36 20.36
C LYS A 64 7.81 8.89 20.03
N THR A 65 7.92 8.04 21.05
CA THR A 65 8.05 6.59 20.95
C THR A 65 7.08 6.05 19.91
N ILE A 66 7.61 5.45 18.84
CA ILE A 66 6.80 4.89 17.76
C ILE A 66 6.11 3.65 18.31
N HIS A 67 4.83 3.81 18.63
CA HIS A 67 3.97 2.72 19.04
C HIS A 67 3.83 1.70 17.91
N ASN A 68 3.79 0.40 18.24
CA ASN A 68 3.73 -0.68 17.25
C ASN A 68 2.71 -1.74 17.69
N LEU A 69 1.45 -1.47 17.36
CA LEU A 69 0.30 -2.36 17.58
C LEU A 69 0.56 -3.80 17.12
N ASN A 70 1.25 -3.99 15.99
CA ASN A 70 1.51 -5.34 15.46
C ASN A 70 2.38 -6.18 16.41
N ALA A 71 3.42 -5.57 17.00
CA ALA A 71 4.26 -6.21 18.01
C ALA A 71 3.51 -6.44 19.35
N GLU A 72 2.56 -5.59 19.69
CA GLU A 72 1.70 -5.81 20.86
C GLU A 72 0.74 -7.00 20.65
N ILE A 73 0.13 -7.12 19.47
CA ILE A 73 -0.73 -8.25 19.11
C ILE A 73 0.09 -9.56 18.94
N ASP A 74 1.37 -9.47 18.51
CA ASP A 74 2.29 -10.62 18.50
C ASP A 74 2.50 -11.19 19.91
N ASN A 75 2.78 -10.32 20.88
CA ASN A 75 2.95 -10.71 22.29
C ASN A 75 1.64 -11.27 22.89
N PHE A 76 0.52 -10.57 22.66
CA PHE A 76 -0.81 -11.01 23.09
C PHE A 76 -1.17 -12.40 22.55
N THR A 77 -0.96 -12.63 21.25
CA THR A 77 -1.27 -13.92 20.62
C THR A 77 -0.26 -15.00 21.01
N SER A 78 0.99 -14.65 21.28
CA SER A 78 1.99 -15.59 21.83
C SER A 78 1.59 -16.12 23.21
N ASN A 79 1.03 -15.27 24.07
CA ASN A 79 0.51 -15.68 25.38
C ASN A 79 -0.70 -16.63 25.24
N ILE A 80 -1.58 -16.42 24.26
CA ILE A 80 -2.68 -17.33 23.92
C ILE A 80 -2.13 -18.68 23.42
N LEU A 81 -1.21 -18.63 22.46
CA LEU A 81 -0.57 -19.81 21.85
C LEU A 81 0.13 -20.70 22.88
N GLN A 82 0.85 -20.11 23.85
CA GLN A 82 1.49 -20.86 24.92
C GLN A 82 0.47 -21.63 25.79
N GLN A 83 -0.62 -20.97 26.20
CA GLN A 83 -1.67 -21.59 27.02
C GLN A 83 -2.40 -22.71 26.28
N LEU A 84 -2.62 -22.57 24.97
CA LEU A 84 -3.20 -23.64 24.13
C LEU A 84 -2.31 -24.87 24.06
N ILE A 85 -1.00 -24.69 23.81
CA ILE A 85 -0.02 -25.77 23.73
C ILE A 85 0.14 -26.47 25.08
N GLN A 86 0.19 -25.71 26.19
CA GLN A 86 0.28 -26.25 27.55
C GLN A 86 -0.91 -27.14 27.94
N ASN A 87 -2.07 -26.93 27.31
CA ASN A 87 -3.30 -27.68 27.56
C ASN A 87 -3.63 -28.69 26.41
N ASP A 88 -2.64 -29.03 25.58
CA ASP A 88 -2.71 -29.95 24.44
C ASP A 88 -3.84 -29.68 23.42
N LYS A 89 -4.25 -28.41 23.30
CA LYS A 89 -5.33 -27.97 22.40
C LYS A 89 -4.77 -27.78 20.99
N LYS A 90 -5.37 -28.43 19.99
CA LYS A 90 -4.85 -28.50 18.61
C LYS A 90 -5.80 -27.90 17.58
N ASN A 91 -7.11 -28.07 17.78
CA ASN A 91 -8.17 -27.56 16.93
C ASN A 91 -8.83 -26.36 17.62
N ILE A 92 -8.67 -25.16 17.05
CA ILE A 92 -9.01 -23.91 17.73
C ILE A 92 -10.03 -23.12 16.91
N ALA A 93 -11.08 -22.60 17.54
CA ALA A 93 -11.92 -21.57 16.94
C ALA A 93 -11.66 -20.20 17.60
N VAL A 94 -11.78 -19.13 16.82
CA VAL A 94 -11.75 -17.75 17.33
C VAL A 94 -13.11 -17.12 17.03
N SER A 95 -13.78 -16.69 18.09
CA SER A 95 -15.03 -15.94 18.05
C SER A 95 -14.80 -14.51 17.57
N GLU A 96 -15.89 -13.87 17.17
CA GLU A 96 -16.00 -12.41 17.17
C GLU A 96 -15.59 -11.85 18.55
N PHE A 97 -14.87 -10.73 18.55
CA PHE A 97 -14.62 -9.92 19.75
C PHE A 97 -15.66 -8.79 19.77
N SER A 98 -16.31 -8.58 20.92
CA SER A 98 -17.37 -7.57 21.07
C SER A 98 -16.98 -6.41 21.98
N ASP A 99 -17.73 -5.32 21.92
CA ASP A 99 -17.74 -4.33 23.01
C ASP A 99 -18.42 -4.89 24.29
N LEU A 100 -18.50 -4.06 25.33
CA LEU A 100 -19.18 -4.40 26.60
C LEU A 100 -20.72 -4.52 26.47
N GLY A 101 -21.31 -4.03 25.38
CA GLY A 101 -22.72 -4.20 25.04
C GLY A 101 -23.02 -5.47 24.23
N GLY A 102 -21.97 -6.19 23.76
CA GLY A 102 -22.09 -7.34 22.89
C GLY A 102 -22.10 -7.01 21.38
N ASN A 103 -21.83 -5.76 21.00
CA ASN A 103 -21.78 -5.35 19.60
C ASN A 103 -20.43 -5.75 18.96
N ILE A 104 -20.47 -6.20 17.70
CA ILE A 104 -19.27 -6.58 16.94
C ILE A 104 -18.82 -5.37 16.11
N THR A 105 -17.76 -4.70 16.57
CA THR A 105 -17.17 -3.51 15.93
C THR A 105 -16.10 -3.90 14.90
N ASP A 106 -15.68 -2.96 14.03
CA ASP A 106 -14.62 -3.24 13.05
C ASP A 106 -13.27 -3.55 13.70
N ILE A 107 -12.92 -2.85 14.78
CA ILE A 107 -11.79 -3.20 15.65
C ILE A 107 -11.94 -4.62 16.24
N GLY A 108 -13.16 -5.04 16.60
CA GLY A 108 -13.45 -6.42 17.04
C GLY A 108 -13.18 -7.47 15.95
N LYS A 109 -13.64 -7.21 14.72
CA LYS A 109 -13.39 -8.09 13.56
C LYS A 109 -11.89 -8.16 13.23
N PHE A 110 -11.21 -7.02 13.23
CA PHE A 110 -9.77 -6.91 12.94
C PHE A 110 -8.93 -7.69 13.96
N ILE A 111 -9.15 -7.46 15.26
CA ILE A 111 -8.43 -8.19 16.32
C ILE A 111 -8.67 -9.71 16.23
N ALA A 112 -9.91 -10.14 15.97
CA ALA A 112 -10.20 -11.57 15.76
C ALA A 112 -9.44 -12.15 14.54
N ASP A 113 -9.44 -11.44 13.40
CA ASP A 113 -8.70 -11.86 12.20
C ASP A 113 -7.18 -11.88 12.40
N GLU A 114 -6.65 -10.94 13.17
CA GLU A 114 -5.24 -10.79 13.49
C GLU A 114 -4.70 -11.89 14.43
N ILE A 115 -5.54 -12.36 15.35
CA ILE A 115 -5.25 -13.53 16.19
C ILE A 115 -5.28 -14.80 15.34
N ILE A 116 -6.32 -15.00 14.52
CA ILE A 116 -6.45 -16.16 13.62
C ILE A 116 -5.20 -16.30 12.74
N THR A 117 -4.78 -15.21 12.12
CA THR A 117 -3.63 -15.20 11.20
C THR A 117 -2.33 -15.54 11.91
N ARG A 118 -2.07 -14.99 13.10
CA ARG A 118 -0.89 -15.36 13.92
C ARG A 118 -0.92 -16.82 14.41
N LEU A 119 -2.09 -17.35 14.77
CA LEU A 119 -2.23 -18.75 15.17
C LEU A 119 -1.98 -19.71 14.00
N ILE A 120 -2.43 -19.38 12.77
CA ILE A 120 -2.11 -20.17 11.56
C ILE A 120 -0.61 -20.07 11.23
N LEU A 121 -0.04 -18.86 11.20
CA LEU A 121 1.38 -18.62 10.93
C LEU A 121 2.32 -19.31 11.95
N SER A 122 1.82 -19.67 13.14
CA SER A 122 2.59 -20.45 14.12
C SER A 122 2.92 -21.88 13.68
N GLY A 123 2.16 -22.43 12.71
CA GLY A 123 2.28 -23.82 12.22
C GLY A 123 1.91 -24.91 13.23
N LYS A 124 1.51 -24.56 14.47
CA LYS A 124 1.32 -25.51 15.59
C LYS A 124 -0.12 -25.93 15.83
N LEU A 125 -1.09 -25.24 15.22
CA LEU A 125 -2.51 -25.34 15.50
C LEU A 125 -3.33 -25.39 14.21
N LYS A 126 -4.41 -26.16 14.21
CA LYS A 126 -5.44 -26.11 13.18
C LYS A 126 -6.51 -25.11 13.60
N VAL A 127 -6.61 -23.99 12.89
CA VAL A 127 -7.56 -22.91 13.21
C VAL A 127 -8.80 -23.02 12.34
N THR A 128 -9.98 -22.99 12.95
CA THR A 128 -11.28 -22.94 12.29
C THR A 128 -11.59 -21.50 11.86
N GLU A 129 -12.07 -21.33 10.64
CA GLU A 129 -12.41 -20.02 10.06
C GLU A 129 -13.60 -19.36 10.80
N ARG A 130 -13.48 -18.06 11.07
CA ARG A 130 -14.41 -17.26 11.88
C ARG A 130 -15.82 -17.20 11.31
N LYS A 131 -15.99 -16.85 10.04
CA LYS A 131 -17.32 -16.74 9.40
C LYS A 131 -18.02 -18.11 9.37
N TYR A 132 -17.29 -19.19 9.13
CA TYR A 132 -17.79 -20.57 9.19
C TYR A 132 -18.22 -20.95 10.61
N PHE A 133 -17.39 -20.72 11.64
CA PHE A 133 -17.75 -20.95 13.04
C PHE A 133 -18.99 -20.14 13.46
N SER A 134 -18.99 -18.82 13.20
CA SER A 134 -20.12 -17.91 13.43
C SER A 134 -21.38 -18.32 12.67
N LYS A 135 -21.27 -18.98 11.50
CA LYS A 135 -22.40 -19.56 10.77
C LYS A 135 -22.91 -20.85 11.39
N ILE A 136 -22.05 -21.79 11.78
CA ILE A 136 -22.48 -23.05 12.41
C ILE A 136 -23.26 -22.76 13.71
N LEU A 137 -22.82 -21.76 14.48
CA LEU A 137 -23.57 -21.28 15.64
C LEU A 137 -24.98 -20.80 15.26
N LYS A 138 -25.14 -20.04 14.17
CA LYS A 138 -26.45 -19.61 13.64
C LYS A 138 -27.29 -20.79 13.13
N ASP A 139 -26.70 -21.68 12.32
CA ASP A 139 -27.38 -22.83 11.70
C ASP A 139 -27.94 -23.78 12.77
N HIS A 140 -27.19 -24.03 13.86
CA HIS A 140 -27.64 -24.81 15.01
C HIS A 140 -28.39 -24.00 16.08
N ARG A 141 -28.66 -22.70 15.84
CA ARG A 141 -29.39 -21.77 16.73
C ARG A 141 -28.73 -21.60 18.12
N LEU A 142 -27.42 -21.81 18.19
CA LEU A 142 -26.59 -21.63 19.37
C LEU A 142 -26.15 -20.16 19.50
N LEU A 143 -26.61 -19.48 20.55
CA LEU A 143 -25.98 -18.24 21.00
C LEU A 143 -24.62 -18.57 21.59
N LEU A 144 -23.61 -17.71 21.41
CA LEU A 144 -22.23 -18.03 21.81
C LEU A 144 -22.07 -18.32 23.31
N THR A 145 -22.81 -17.61 24.17
CA THR A 145 -22.95 -17.92 25.60
C THR A 145 -23.58 -19.29 25.87
N LYS A 146 -24.62 -19.67 25.12
CA LYS A 146 -25.22 -21.01 25.21
C LYS A 146 -24.36 -22.10 24.61
N ALA A 147 -23.49 -21.76 23.66
CA ALA A 147 -22.60 -22.70 23.00
C ALA A 147 -21.46 -23.16 23.95
N LEU A 148 -21.19 -22.36 24.98
CA LEU A 148 -20.29 -22.65 26.10
C LEU A 148 -20.98 -23.32 27.30
N ASP A 149 -22.31 -23.49 27.30
CA ASP A 149 -22.99 -24.31 28.32
C ASP A 149 -22.57 -25.79 28.18
N PRO A 150 -22.34 -26.54 29.28
CA PRO A 150 -21.97 -27.97 29.24
C PRO A 150 -22.95 -28.91 28.52
N ALA A 151 -24.16 -28.44 28.19
CA ALA A 151 -25.15 -29.17 27.38
C ALA A 151 -24.99 -28.95 25.86
N SER A 152 -24.27 -27.90 25.45
CA SER A 152 -24.04 -27.53 24.04
C SER A 152 -22.60 -27.77 23.59
N THR A 153 -21.64 -27.74 24.50
CA THR A 153 -20.22 -28.03 24.28
C THR A 153 -20.01 -29.30 23.46
N GLN A 154 -20.71 -30.38 23.83
CA GLN A 154 -20.65 -31.67 23.16
C GLN A 154 -21.12 -31.62 21.69
N THR A 155 -22.02 -30.70 21.33
CA THR A 155 -22.40 -30.44 19.92
C THR A 155 -21.24 -29.81 19.16
N LEU A 156 -20.55 -28.81 19.72
CA LEU A 156 -19.40 -28.17 19.07
C LEU A 156 -18.25 -29.16 18.90
N GLN A 157 -17.92 -29.92 19.94
CA GLN A 157 -16.82 -30.88 19.91
C GLN A 157 -17.10 -32.03 18.93
N ASN A 158 -18.32 -32.58 18.92
CA ASN A 158 -18.67 -33.70 18.02
C ASN A 158 -18.86 -33.29 16.55
N ILE A 159 -19.36 -32.08 16.27
CA ILE A 159 -19.62 -31.64 14.87
C ILE A 159 -18.37 -31.00 14.24
N LEU A 160 -17.55 -30.28 15.01
CA LEU A 160 -16.44 -29.47 14.48
C LEU A 160 -15.05 -29.98 14.86
N GLY A 161 -14.96 -30.87 15.86
CA GLY A 161 -13.68 -31.35 16.37
C GLY A 161 -12.81 -30.24 16.97
N ILE A 162 -13.42 -29.17 17.47
CA ILE A 162 -12.73 -28.06 18.17
C ILE A 162 -12.38 -28.50 19.60
N ASP A 163 -11.18 -28.17 20.09
CA ASP A 163 -10.68 -28.47 21.43
C ASP A 163 -10.77 -27.26 22.39
N ALA A 164 -10.72 -26.04 21.84
CA ALA A 164 -10.84 -24.79 22.56
C ALA A 164 -11.38 -23.65 21.68
N ILE A 165 -12.08 -22.70 22.31
CA ILE A 165 -12.68 -21.53 21.67
C ILE A 165 -12.12 -20.28 22.33
N ILE A 166 -11.51 -19.40 21.54
CA ILE A 166 -11.09 -18.06 22.00
C ILE A 166 -12.29 -17.12 21.83
N THR A 167 -12.69 -16.49 22.92
CA THR A 167 -13.66 -15.39 22.95
C THR A 167 -12.98 -14.13 23.49
N GLY A 168 -13.57 -12.95 23.30
CA GLY A 168 -12.96 -11.75 23.84
C GLY A 168 -13.82 -10.49 23.81
N THR A 169 -13.39 -9.50 24.58
CA THR A 169 -14.03 -8.19 24.70
C THR A 169 -13.03 -7.08 24.41
N ILE A 170 -13.51 -6.00 23.82
CA ILE A 170 -12.78 -4.77 23.57
C ILE A 170 -13.46 -3.64 24.33
N VAL A 171 -12.66 -2.83 25.01
CA VAL A 171 -13.11 -1.65 25.75
C VAL A 171 -12.29 -0.46 25.29
N ASP A 172 -12.95 0.49 24.65
CA ASP A 172 -12.35 1.79 24.38
C ASP A 172 -12.40 2.66 25.66
N LEU A 173 -11.25 3.22 26.03
CA LEU A 173 -11.07 4.14 27.15
C LEU A 173 -10.70 5.56 26.65
N GLY A 174 -10.91 5.85 25.35
CA GLY A 174 -10.70 7.12 24.65
C GLY A 174 -9.23 7.46 24.36
N THR A 175 -8.33 7.08 25.27
CA THR A 175 -6.87 7.20 25.11
C THR A 175 -6.15 5.85 25.06
N ARG A 176 -6.82 4.76 25.45
CA ARG A 176 -6.29 3.39 25.41
C ARG A 176 -7.38 2.39 25.00
N LEU A 177 -7.00 1.38 24.23
CA LEU A 177 -7.84 0.26 23.85
C LEU A 177 -7.47 -0.95 24.69
N LYS A 178 -8.42 -1.44 25.50
CA LYS A 178 -8.27 -2.61 26.36
C LYS A 178 -8.93 -3.82 25.69
N ILE A 179 -8.12 -4.78 25.27
CA ILE A 179 -8.54 -6.05 24.68
C ILE A 179 -8.34 -7.15 25.74
N ASN A 180 -9.35 -8.00 25.91
CA ASN A 180 -9.29 -9.19 26.76
C ASN A 180 -9.70 -10.41 25.94
N ALA A 181 -9.00 -11.53 26.08
CA ALA A 181 -9.38 -12.82 25.50
C ALA A 181 -9.50 -13.89 26.58
N ASN A 182 -10.57 -14.68 26.52
CA ASN A 182 -10.81 -15.87 27.33
C ASN A 182 -10.68 -17.11 26.45
N ILE A 183 -9.97 -18.12 26.93
CA ILE A 183 -9.72 -19.37 26.23
C ILE A 183 -10.59 -20.45 26.89
N CYS A 184 -11.70 -20.80 26.25
CA CYS A 184 -12.70 -21.72 26.77
C CYS A 184 -12.48 -23.15 26.29
N SER A 185 -12.64 -24.13 27.16
CA SER A 185 -12.65 -25.56 26.86
C SER A 185 -13.90 -25.89 26.05
N SER A 186 -13.75 -26.40 24.81
CA SER A 186 -14.90 -26.75 23.97
C SER A 186 -15.71 -27.93 24.49
N ALA A 187 -15.14 -28.72 25.41
CA ALA A 187 -15.76 -29.90 26.00
C ALA A 187 -16.61 -29.59 27.23
N SER A 188 -16.16 -28.63 28.06
CA SER A 188 -16.72 -28.36 29.39
C SER A 188 -17.20 -26.92 29.60
N GLY A 189 -16.88 -25.99 28.70
CA GLY A 189 -17.21 -24.56 28.81
C GLY A 189 -16.20 -23.74 29.61
N ASP A 190 -15.44 -24.39 30.51
CA ASP A 190 -14.51 -23.72 31.44
C ASP A 190 -13.47 -22.84 30.74
N ILE A 191 -13.25 -21.64 31.29
CA ILE A 191 -12.11 -20.79 30.90
C ILE A 191 -10.85 -21.35 31.57
N PHE A 192 -9.97 -21.96 30.78
CA PHE A 192 -8.70 -22.54 31.27
C PHE A 192 -7.47 -21.65 31.01
N GLY A 193 -7.66 -20.55 30.30
CA GLY A 193 -6.62 -19.56 30.03
C GLY A 193 -7.20 -18.21 29.63
N ALA A 194 -6.39 -17.16 29.70
CA ALA A 194 -6.78 -15.80 29.32
C ALA A 194 -5.57 -14.97 28.85
N ALA A 195 -5.84 -13.90 28.11
CA ALA A 195 -4.84 -12.91 27.72
C ALA A 195 -5.43 -11.50 27.78
N HIS A 196 -4.58 -10.49 27.98
CA HIS A 196 -4.98 -9.08 28.00
C HIS A 196 -3.91 -8.23 27.30
N LEU A 197 -4.36 -7.21 26.57
CA LEU A 197 -3.58 -6.19 25.90
C LEU A 197 -4.20 -4.80 26.18
N GLU A 198 -3.38 -3.77 26.44
CA GLU A 198 -3.82 -2.39 26.68
C GLU A 198 -3.00 -1.38 25.85
N SER A 199 -3.28 -1.35 24.55
CA SER A 199 -2.63 -0.42 23.60
C SER A 199 -3.05 1.03 23.90
N PRO A 200 -2.16 2.04 23.84
CA PRO A 200 -2.56 3.42 23.57
C PRO A 200 -3.40 3.50 22.28
N VAL A 201 -4.37 4.40 22.20
CA VAL A 201 -5.07 4.71 20.93
C VAL A 201 -4.20 5.66 20.13
N ASP A 202 -3.35 5.09 19.29
CA ASP A 202 -2.62 5.83 18.24
C ASP A 202 -3.53 6.21 17.07
N ASP A 203 -2.97 6.93 16.10
CA ASP A 203 -3.69 7.42 14.93
C ASP A 203 -4.34 6.28 14.11
N ASN A 204 -3.71 5.10 14.04
CA ASN A 204 -4.24 3.96 13.28
C ASN A 204 -5.42 3.27 14.00
N LEU A 205 -5.31 3.08 15.32
CA LEU A 205 -6.44 2.61 16.12
C LEU A 205 -7.59 3.62 16.13
N ARG A 206 -7.29 4.91 16.22
CA ARG A 206 -8.27 5.99 16.12
C ARG A 206 -9.05 5.90 14.81
N ASN A 207 -8.40 5.70 13.66
CA ASN A 207 -9.09 5.56 12.38
C ASN A 207 -10.02 4.33 12.33
N LEU A 208 -9.66 3.22 13.00
CA LEU A 208 -10.48 2.01 13.09
C LEU A 208 -11.62 2.08 14.14
N ILE A 209 -11.63 3.15 14.96
CA ILE A 209 -12.69 3.47 15.94
C ILE A 209 -13.61 4.61 15.41
N GLU A 210 -13.02 5.62 14.77
CA GLU A 210 -13.67 6.90 14.39
C GLU A 210 -13.91 7.04 12.87
N GLN A 211 -13.51 6.06 12.05
CA GLN A 211 -13.68 5.97 10.59
C GLN A 211 -13.25 7.22 9.78
N GLN A 212 -12.11 7.81 10.13
CA GLN A 212 -11.54 9.00 9.45
C GLN A 212 -10.16 8.73 8.84
N THR A 213 -9.75 9.55 7.88
CA THR A 213 -8.50 9.38 7.09
C THR A 213 -7.41 10.37 7.53
N LEU A 214 -6.21 9.86 7.83
CA LEU A 214 -5.04 10.65 8.26
C LEU A 214 -3.86 10.57 7.27
N GLU A 215 -2.89 11.46 7.43
CA GLU A 215 -1.95 11.88 6.37
C GLU A 215 -1.02 10.79 5.76
N PRO A 216 -0.57 10.95 4.49
CA PRO A 216 0.25 9.96 3.79
C PRO A 216 1.65 9.70 4.39
N ARG A 217 2.18 8.51 4.08
CA ARG A 217 3.62 8.19 4.07
C ARG A 217 3.99 7.59 2.70
N GLU A 218 5.26 7.25 2.47
CA GLU A 218 5.74 6.81 1.15
C GLU A 218 5.05 5.53 0.64
N SER A 219 4.77 5.49 -0.66
CA SER A 219 4.08 4.39 -1.33
C SER A 219 4.90 3.09 -1.32
N ASN A 220 4.44 2.08 -0.57
CA ASN A 220 5.00 0.73 -0.60
C ASN A 220 4.16 -0.27 -1.43
N LEU A 221 3.03 0.19 -1.99
CA LEU A 221 1.95 -0.60 -2.60
C LEU A 221 2.44 -1.69 -3.56
N LYS A 222 3.21 -1.33 -4.59
CA LYS A 222 3.67 -2.28 -5.62
C LYS A 222 4.54 -3.40 -5.05
N ASN A 223 5.42 -3.07 -4.09
CA ASN A 223 6.29 -4.05 -3.43
C ASN A 223 5.48 -4.96 -2.50
N LYS A 224 4.48 -4.42 -1.80
CA LYS A 224 3.62 -5.21 -0.90
C LYS A 224 2.69 -6.18 -1.64
N ILE A 225 2.27 -5.85 -2.85
CA ILE A 225 1.56 -6.79 -3.74
C ILE A 225 2.51 -7.90 -4.21
N GLU A 226 3.79 -7.60 -4.48
CA GLU A 226 4.80 -8.61 -4.80
C GLU A 226 5.07 -9.54 -3.60
N ASP A 227 5.22 -8.97 -2.39
CA ASP A 227 5.37 -9.74 -1.14
C ASP A 227 4.18 -10.71 -0.95
N LEU A 228 2.95 -10.28 -1.23
CA LEU A 228 1.75 -11.12 -1.17
C LEU A 228 1.78 -12.23 -2.23
N ALA A 229 2.10 -11.89 -3.48
CA ALA A 229 2.17 -12.86 -4.57
C ALA A 229 3.26 -13.92 -4.33
N GLN A 230 4.40 -13.53 -3.76
CA GLN A 230 5.47 -14.46 -3.35
C GLN A 230 5.02 -15.36 -2.18
N GLN A 231 4.37 -14.83 -1.15
CA GLN A 231 3.83 -15.62 -0.04
C GLN A 231 2.81 -16.66 -0.51
N ILE A 232 1.86 -16.26 -1.37
CA ILE A 232 0.89 -17.17 -2.00
C ILE A 232 1.62 -18.25 -2.81
N THR A 233 2.59 -17.85 -3.64
CA THR A 233 3.34 -18.77 -4.50
C THR A 233 4.12 -19.82 -3.70
N GLN A 234 4.85 -19.38 -2.66
CA GLN A 234 5.57 -20.28 -1.77
C GLN A 234 4.62 -21.27 -1.08
N SER A 235 3.49 -20.77 -0.57
CA SER A 235 2.46 -21.60 0.08
C SER A 235 1.88 -22.66 -0.86
N MET A 236 1.60 -22.30 -2.12
CA MET A 236 1.09 -23.22 -3.12
C MET A 236 2.11 -24.34 -3.42
N VAL A 237 3.39 -23.98 -3.61
CA VAL A 237 4.47 -24.94 -3.90
C VAL A 237 4.75 -25.86 -2.71
N GLU A 238 4.82 -25.33 -1.48
CA GLU A 238 5.09 -26.10 -0.27
C GLU A 238 3.99 -27.15 0.01
N TYR A 239 2.73 -26.75 -0.10
CA TYR A 239 1.57 -27.63 0.08
C TYR A 239 1.17 -28.41 -1.19
N LYS A 240 2.00 -28.34 -2.25
CA LYS A 240 1.87 -29.08 -3.52
C LYS A 240 0.51 -28.88 -4.21
N LYS A 241 -0.01 -27.65 -4.12
CA LYS A 241 -1.24 -27.20 -4.75
C LYS A 241 -0.96 -26.78 -6.20
N THR A 242 -1.92 -27.02 -7.08
CA THR A 242 -1.77 -26.93 -8.53
C THR A 242 -2.82 -26.06 -9.20
N LYS A 243 -3.91 -25.70 -8.51
CA LYS A 243 -5.01 -24.91 -9.05
C LYS A 243 -5.56 -23.94 -8.02
N LEU A 244 -5.31 -22.65 -8.23
CA LEU A 244 -5.73 -21.57 -7.35
C LEU A 244 -6.94 -20.82 -7.93
N VAL A 245 -8.03 -20.77 -7.17
CA VAL A 245 -9.00 -19.66 -7.29
C VAL A 245 -8.54 -18.52 -6.40
N ILE A 246 -8.58 -17.30 -6.92
CA ILE A 246 -8.45 -16.07 -6.12
C ILE A 246 -9.83 -15.42 -6.08
N MET A 247 -10.19 -14.83 -4.95
CA MET A 247 -11.43 -14.08 -4.77
C MET A 247 -11.13 -12.59 -4.52
N GLU A 248 -12.05 -11.70 -4.88
CA GLU A 248 -11.95 -10.28 -4.55
C GLU A 248 -11.89 -10.07 -3.03
N LEU A 249 -11.21 -9.01 -2.59
CA LEU A 249 -10.90 -8.79 -1.17
C LEU A 249 -11.85 -7.74 -0.56
N PRO A 250 -12.85 -8.14 0.26
CA PRO A 250 -13.77 -7.21 0.91
C PRO A 250 -13.15 -6.41 2.05
N ASN A 251 -13.76 -5.27 2.37
CA ASN A 251 -13.51 -4.54 3.60
C ASN A 251 -14.08 -5.28 4.85
N LEU A 252 -13.89 -4.71 6.04
CA LEU A 252 -14.42 -5.28 7.29
C LEU A 252 -15.96 -5.27 7.40
N SER A 253 -16.66 -4.46 6.59
CA SER A 253 -18.12 -4.53 6.41
C SER A 253 -18.57 -5.71 5.54
N GLY A 254 -17.66 -6.26 4.72
CA GLY A 254 -17.95 -7.32 3.75
C GLY A 254 -18.17 -6.83 2.32
N GLU A 255 -17.98 -5.54 2.06
CA GLU A 255 -18.17 -4.89 0.75
C GLU A 255 -16.89 -4.95 -0.07
N ILE A 256 -16.99 -5.17 -1.38
CA ILE A 256 -15.84 -5.02 -2.29
C ILE A 256 -15.61 -3.55 -2.60
N THR A 257 -14.41 -3.05 -2.33
CA THR A 257 -13.96 -1.70 -2.69
C THR A 257 -13.16 -1.69 -3.99
N ASN A 258 -12.94 -0.52 -4.59
CA ASN A 258 -12.06 -0.38 -5.75
C ASN A 258 -10.61 -0.80 -5.42
N LEU A 259 -10.14 -0.62 -4.18
CA LEU A 259 -8.87 -1.19 -3.70
C LEU A 259 -8.90 -2.72 -3.67
N GLY A 260 -9.99 -3.34 -3.19
CA GLY A 260 -10.18 -4.78 -3.21
C GLY A 260 -10.15 -5.39 -4.61
N LYS A 261 -10.74 -4.68 -5.59
CA LYS A 261 -10.70 -5.03 -7.03
C LYS A 261 -9.30 -4.84 -7.63
N PHE A 262 -8.63 -3.73 -7.33
CA PHE A 262 -7.26 -3.46 -7.79
C PHE A 262 -6.27 -4.51 -7.30
N LEU A 263 -6.31 -4.84 -6.00
CA LEU A 263 -5.47 -5.88 -5.41
C LEU A 263 -5.74 -7.26 -6.03
N TYR A 264 -7.00 -7.57 -6.35
CA TYR A 264 -7.37 -8.80 -7.05
C TYR A 264 -6.69 -8.91 -8.43
N GLU A 265 -6.89 -7.93 -9.31
CA GLU A 265 -6.33 -7.95 -10.68
C GLU A 265 -4.80 -7.95 -10.69
N GLU A 266 -4.17 -7.18 -9.81
CA GLU A 266 -2.71 -7.09 -9.67
C GLU A 266 -2.10 -8.41 -9.13
N LEU A 267 -2.77 -9.10 -8.21
CA LEU A 267 -2.34 -10.41 -7.70
C LEU A 267 -2.54 -11.51 -8.75
N VAL A 268 -3.70 -11.58 -9.40
CA VAL A 268 -3.99 -12.51 -10.51
C VAL A 268 -2.90 -12.39 -11.59
N SER A 269 -2.57 -11.15 -11.99
CA SER A 269 -1.55 -10.87 -13.00
C SER A 269 -0.17 -11.42 -12.64
N ARG A 270 0.30 -11.20 -11.40
CA ARG A 270 1.60 -11.73 -10.93
C ARG A 270 1.61 -13.24 -10.78
N LEU A 271 0.55 -13.81 -10.21
CA LEU A 271 0.46 -15.25 -9.94
C LEU A 271 0.45 -16.07 -11.24
N MET A 272 -0.14 -15.54 -12.32
CA MET A 272 0.00 -16.10 -13.67
C MET A 272 1.43 -16.00 -14.26
N MET A 273 2.23 -14.99 -13.88
CA MET A 273 3.62 -14.87 -14.33
C MET A 273 4.55 -15.92 -13.71
N TYR A 274 4.25 -16.38 -12.49
CA TYR A 274 5.07 -17.38 -11.78
C TYR A 274 4.96 -18.81 -12.33
N LYS A 275 3.85 -19.19 -12.95
CA LYS A 275 3.65 -20.47 -13.69
C LYS A 275 3.85 -21.77 -12.89
N TYR A 276 3.84 -21.73 -11.56
CA TYR A 276 3.95 -22.95 -10.72
C TYR A 276 2.62 -23.71 -10.57
N PHE A 277 1.49 -23.05 -10.83
CA PHE A 277 0.12 -23.58 -10.71
C PHE A 277 -0.80 -22.80 -11.67
N ASP A 278 -1.96 -23.37 -12.00
CA ASP A 278 -2.99 -22.68 -12.76
C ASP A 278 -3.71 -21.66 -11.85
N VAL A 279 -3.94 -20.44 -12.34
CA VAL A 279 -4.86 -19.47 -11.72
C VAL A 279 -6.17 -19.51 -12.52
N ILE A 280 -7.30 -19.73 -11.84
CA ILE A 280 -8.60 -19.88 -12.51
C ILE A 280 -9.25 -18.49 -12.70
N GLU A 281 -9.68 -18.19 -13.93
CA GLU A 281 -10.26 -16.90 -14.30
C GLU A 281 -11.57 -16.56 -13.55
N LYS A 282 -11.70 -15.28 -13.16
CA LYS A 282 -12.88 -14.70 -12.49
C LYS A 282 -14.22 -15.14 -13.10
N LYS A 283 -14.30 -15.02 -14.42
CA LYS A 283 -15.51 -15.25 -15.22
C LYS A 283 -16.10 -16.65 -15.06
N LEU A 284 -15.31 -17.62 -14.62
CA LEU A 284 -15.78 -18.98 -14.38
C LEU A 284 -16.58 -19.08 -13.08
N TYR A 285 -16.27 -18.27 -12.06
CA TYR A 285 -17.12 -18.17 -10.85
C TYR A 285 -18.15 -17.06 -10.89
N ASP A 286 -18.00 -16.03 -11.72
CA ASP A 286 -19.06 -15.02 -11.92
C ASP A 286 -20.40 -15.67 -12.34
N ASN A 287 -20.36 -16.77 -13.11
CA ASN A 287 -21.55 -17.56 -13.45
C ASN A 287 -22.15 -18.28 -12.22
N ILE A 288 -21.30 -18.82 -11.33
CA ILE A 288 -21.74 -19.47 -10.08
C ILE A 288 -22.42 -18.45 -9.17
N LEU A 289 -21.89 -17.21 -9.12
CA LEU A 289 -22.49 -16.10 -8.39
C LEU A 289 -23.84 -15.67 -9.00
N ALA A 290 -23.97 -15.69 -10.33
CA ALA A 290 -25.21 -15.36 -11.02
C ALA A 290 -26.29 -16.47 -10.92
N GLU A 291 -25.90 -17.72 -10.74
CA GLU A 291 -26.82 -18.85 -10.49
C GLU A 291 -27.23 -18.97 -9.01
N SER A 292 -26.43 -18.45 -8.08
CA SER A 292 -26.76 -18.42 -6.65
C SER A 292 -27.59 -17.19 -6.28
N ASP A 293 -28.91 -17.31 -6.45
CA ASP A 293 -29.98 -16.30 -6.24
C ASP A 293 -29.97 -15.67 -4.83
N ARG A 294 -29.03 -14.76 -4.57
CA ARG A 294 -28.75 -14.15 -3.25
C ARG A 294 -28.25 -12.71 -3.38
N ASP A 295 -29.09 -11.76 -3.00
CA ASP A 295 -28.70 -10.37 -2.79
C ASP A 295 -27.54 -10.25 -1.79
N THR A 296 -26.63 -9.30 -2.05
CA THR A 296 -25.42 -9.00 -1.25
C THR A 296 -24.50 -10.20 -0.98
N VAL A 297 -23.68 -10.53 -1.99
CA VAL A 297 -22.62 -11.55 -1.90
C VAL A 297 -21.53 -11.13 -0.91
N SER A 298 -21.72 -11.44 0.37
CA SER A 298 -20.63 -11.40 1.35
C SER A 298 -19.67 -12.57 1.08
N LEU A 299 -18.46 -12.24 0.62
CA LEU A 299 -17.44 -13.24 0.29
C LEU A 299 -17.00 -13.95 1.57
N THR A 300 -17.36 -15.24 1.64
CA THR A 300 -17.40 -16.06 2.85
C THR A 300 -16.79 -17.43 2.58
N SER A 301 -16.28 -18.09 3.62
CA SER A 301 -15.67 -19.42 3.55
C SER A 301 -16.57 -20.46 2.85
N ASP A 302 -17.89 -20.44 3.07
CA ASP A 302 -18.81 -21.36 2.39
C ASP A 302 -18.87 -21.13 0.87
N LEU A 303 -18.90 -19.87 0.42
CA LEU A 303 -18.81 -19.53 -1.00
C LEU A 303 -17.44 -19.90 -1.59
N SER A 304 -16.37 -19.73 -0.82
CA SER A 304 -15.02 -20.16 -1.21
C SER A 304 -14.95 -21.68 -1.42
N LYS A 305 -15.57 -22.50 -0.56
CA LYS A 305 -15.71 -23.96 -0.76
C LYS A 305 -16.46 -24.28 -2.05
N GLU A 306 -17.61 -23.62 -2.25
CA GLU A 306 -18.50 -23.90 -3.38
C GLU A 306 -17.82 -23.60 -4.72
N ILE A 307 -17.23 -22.41 -4.85
CA ILE A 307 -16.46 -22.02 -6.04
C ILE A 307 -15.28 -22.99 -6.27
N GLY A 308 -14.48 -23.27 -5.23
CA GLY A 308 -13.33 -24.17 -5.36
C GLY A 308 -13.72 -25.58 -5.81
N ARG A 309 -14.78 -26.14 -5.22
CA ARG A 309 -15.34 -27.46 -5.58
C ARG A 309 -15.88 -27.49 -7.00
N VAL A 310 -16.62 -26.47 -7.44
CA VAL A 310 -17.24 -26.41 -8.78
C VAL A 310 -16.20 -26.19 -9.87
N LEU A 311 -15.17 -25.37 -9.61
CA LEU A 311 -14.08 -25.11 -10.57
C LEU A 311 -12.94 -26.13 -10.53
N GLY A 312 -12.98 -27.10 -9.61
CA GLY A 312 -11.93 -28.12 -9.45
C GLY A 312 -10.59 -27.54 -9.04
N ALA A 313 -10.61 -26.52 -8.17
CA ALA A 313 -9.43 -25.91 -7.58
C ALA A 313 -9.00 -26.69 -6.32
N ASP A 314 -7.70 -26.90 -6.14
CA ASP A 314 -7.18 -27.53 -4.91
C ASP A 314 -6.84 -26.49 -3.82
N ALA A 315 -6.81 -25.20 -4.17
CA ALA A 315 -6.72 -24.09 -3.22
C ALA A 315 -7.65 -22.93 -3.61
N VAL A 316 -8.18 -22.22 -2.61
CA VAL A 316 -8.88 -20.94 -2.78
C VAL A 316 -8.23 -19.90 -1.87
N ALA A 317 -7.82 -18.76 -2.44
CA ALA A 317 -7.36 -17.57 -1.73
C ALA A 317 -8.50 -16.55 -1.62
N TYR A 318 -8.84 -16.18 -0.38
CA TYR A 318 -9.82 -15.14 -0.04
C TYR A 318 -9.28 -14.34 1.16
N GLY A 319 -9.76 -13.13 1.40
CA GLY A 319 -9.18 -12.30 2.45
C GLY A 319 -10.01 -11.11 2.88
N THR A 320 -9.37 -10.17 3.55
CA THR A 320 -9.93 -8.87 3.95
C THR A 320 -8.95 -7.71 3.70
N VAL A 321 -9.52 -6.52 3.51
CA VAL A 321 -8.85 -5.22 3.36
C VAL A 321 -9.23 -4.36 4.56
N SER A 322 -8.32 -4.21 5.52
CA SER A 322 -8.58 -3.50 6.78
C SER A 322 -7.99 -2.09 6.72
N ASN A 323 -8.84 -1.08 6.51
CA ASN A 323 -8.38 0.31 6.49
C ASN A 323 -8.06 0.80 7.92
N LEU A 324 -6.78 1.14 8.16
CA LEU A 324 -6.27 1.74 9.41
C LEU A 324 -5.96 3.24 9.21
N GLY A 325 -6.39 3.82 8.09
CA GLY A 325 -6.30 5.24 7.74
C GLY A 325 -4.92 5.73 7.30
N SER A 326 -3.83 5.46 8.05
CA SER A 326 -2.44 5.71 7.57
C SER A 326 -1.76 4.46 6.98
N SER A 327 -2.33 3.29 7.24
CA SER A 327 -2.05 2.04 6.53
C SER A 327 -3.32 1.24 6.23
N VAL A 328 -3.22 0.23 5.37
CA VAL A 328 -4.24 -0.77 5.09
C VAL A 328 -3.61 -2.15 5.27
N ASP A 329 -4.17 -2.96 6.17
CA ASP A 329 -3.71 -4.35 6.34
C ASP A 329 -4.46 -5.28 5.39
N ILE A 330 -3.70 -6.04 4.60
CA ILE A 330 -4.21 -7.02 3.64
C ILE A 330 -3.90 -8.42 4.16
N ASN A 331 -4.95 -9.23 4.34
CA ASN A 331 -4.87 -10.52 5.02
C ASN A 331 -5.56 -11.59 4.15
N ILE A 332 -4.78 -12.43 3.46
CA ILE A 332 -5.27 -13.41 2.46
C ILE A 332 -4.99 -14.83 2.94
N ARG A 333 -6.05 -15.62 3.11
CA ARG A 333 -6.00 -16.99 3.64
C ARG A 333 -6.19 -17.99 2.50
N LEU A 334 -5.33 -19.00 2.43
CA LEU A 334 -5.43 -20.10 1.48
C LEU A 334 -6.11 -21.29 2.16
N ILE A 335 -7.26 -21.72 1.64
CA ILE A 335 -8.00 -22.90 2.14
C ILE A 335 -7.99 -24.07 1.16
N THR A 336 -8.12 -25.28 1.69
CA THR A 336 -8.45 -26.49 0.90
C THR A 336 -9.98 -26.61 0.77
N PRO A 337 -10.59 -26.48 -0.43
CA PRO A 337 -12.04 -26.26 -0.59
C PRO A 337 -12.95 -27.35 -0.02
N GLU A 338 -12.48 -28.60 0.03
CA GLU A 338 -13.23 -29.74 0.58
C GLU A 338 -13.49 -29.62 2.09
N THR A 339 -12.72 -28.77 2.78
CA THR A 339 -12.71 -28.66 4.25
C THR A 339 -12.84 -27.22 4.77
N ALA A 340 -12.48 -26.24 3.96
CA ALA A 340 -12.14 -24.87 4.36
C ALA A 340 -11.19 -24.74 5.57
N ILE A 341 -10.33 -25.73 5.79
CA ILE A 341 -9.21 -25.58 6.71
C ILE A 341 -8.20 -24.64 6.02
N PRO A 342 -7.84 -23.49 6.61
CA PRO A 342 -6.77 -22.65 6.10
C PRO A 342 -5.44 -23.37 6.31
N PHE A 343 -4.66 -23.51 5.24
CA PHE A 343 -3.35 -24.16 5.29
C PHE A 343 -2.19 -23.15 5.26
N ALA A 344 -2.43 -21.93 4.77
CA ALA A 344 -1.45 -20.85 4.76
C ALA A 344 -2.14 -19.47 4.78
N VAL A 345 -1.36 -18.43 5.06
CA VAL A 345 -1.78 -17.02 5.00
C VAL A 345 -0.68 -16.19 4.33
N ALA A 346 -1.07 -15.29 3.43
CA ALA A 346 -0.23 -14.21 2.92
C ALA A 346 -0.71 -12.88 3.51
N ARG A 347 0.20 -12.06 4.03
CA ARG A 347 -0.12 -10.78 4.67
C ARG A 347 0.78 -9.64 4.18
N ALA A 348 0.23 -8.42 4.11
CA ALA A 348 0.99 -7.20 3.91
C ALA A 348 0.32 -5.99 4.55
N GLU A 349 1.10 -5.16 5.26
CA GLU A 349 0.70 -3.80 5.64
C GLU A 349 1.11 -2.82 4.54
N ILE A 350 0.12 -2.26 3.86
CA ILE A 350 0.26 -1.27 2.79
C ILE A 350 0.16 0.13 3.41
N THR A 351 0.99 1.07 2.99
CA THR A 351 0.89 2.47 3.43
C THR A 351 -0.25 3.19 2.71
N SER A 352 -1.10 3.92 3.43
CA SER A 352 -2.25 4.66 2.87
C SER A 352 -1.80 5.97 2.19
N ASP A 353 -1.03 5.83 1.11
CA ASP A 353 -0.69 6.93 0.22
C ASP A 353 -1.94 7.42 -0.57
N THR A 354 -1.81 8.54 -1.28
CA THR A 354 -2.90 9.15 -2.06
C THR A 354 -3.56 8.19 -3.05
N THR A 355 -2.81 7.25 -3.65
CA THR A 355 -3.32 6.21 -4.55
C THR A 355 -4.22 5.22 -3.80
N VAL A 356 -3.78 4.78 -2.63
CA VAL A 356 -4.51 3.84 -1.78
C VAL A 356 -5.77 4.48 -1.23
N LYS A 357 -5.72 5.75 -0.81
CA LYS A 357 -6.91 6.53 -0.43
C LYS A 357 -7.89 6.71 -1.59
N LEU A 358 -7.42 7.09 -2.78
CA LEU A 358 -8.28 7.18 -3.97
C LEU A 358 -8.98 5.85 -4.28
N LEU A 359 -8.27 4.72 -4.15
CA LEU A 359 -8.86 3.38 -4.35
C LEU A 359 -9.84 2.95 -3.23
N LEU A 360 -9.75 3.55 -2.04
CA LEU A 360 -10.74 3.37 -0.95
C LEU A 360 -11.97 4.28 -1.13
N GLU A 361 -11.76 5.52 -1.57
CA GLU A 361 -12.77 6.60 -1.62
C GLU A 361 -13.49 6.72 -2.97
N MET A 362 -12.94 6.14 -4.05
CA MET A 362 -13.59 6.13 -5.36
C MET A 362 -14.95 5.40 -5.30
N PRO A 363 -16.08 6.07 -5.63
CA PRO A 363 -17.39 5.42 -5.63
C PRO A 363 -17.50 4.39 -6.75
N GLU A 364 -18.17 3.27 -6.47
CA GLU A 364 -18.56 2.28 -7.47
C GLU A 364 -19.36 2.96 -8.60
N LYS A 365 -18.88 2.88 -9.84
CA LYS A 365 -19.77 3.10 -10.99
C LYS A 365 -20.70 1.91 -11.10
N ASN A 366 -21.87 2.02 -10.50
CA ASN A 366 -22.96 1.05 -10.63
C ASN A 366 -23.30 0.82 -12.11
N THR A 367 -22.69 -0.18 -12.74
CA THR A 367 -23.15 -0.76 -14.01
C THR A 367 -24.36 -1.65 -13.76
N ALA A 368 -25.37 -1.09 -13.10
CA ALA A 368 -26.69 -1.67 -13.01
C ALA A 368 -27.29 -1.69 -14.43
N SER A 369 -27.67 -2.86 -14.90
CA SER A 369 -28.34 -3.05 -16.18
C SER A 369 -29.68 -2.33 -16.18
N SER A 370 -29.76 -1.20 -16.87
CA SER A 370 -31.03 -0.52 -17.17
C SER A 370 -31.81 -1.27 -18.25
N THR A 371 -32.22 -2.49 -17.91
CA THR A 371 -33.24 -3.24 -18.65
C THR A 371 -34.48 -2.36 -18.78
N GLN A 372 -34.74 -1.87 -19.99
CA GLN A 372 -35.93 -1.06 -20.27
C GLN A 372 -37.17 -1.94 -20.20
N THR A 373 -37.78 -2.03 -19.02
CA THR A 373 -39.12 -2.62 -18.84
C THR A 373 -40.14 -1.77 -19.59
N SER A 374 -40.55 -2.27 -20.76
CA SER A 374 -41.49 -1.61 -21.64
C SER A 374 -42.90 -1.58 -21.06
N SER A 375 -43.32 -0.43 -20.52
CA SER A 375 -44.71 -0.13 -20.18
C SER A 375 -45.55 0.08 -21.45
N LEU A 376 -45.89 -1.02 -22.13
CA LEU A 376 -46.78 -1.05 -23.29
C LEU A 376 -48.25 -0.78 -22.89
N ALA A 377 -48.66 0.49 -22.82
CA ALA A 377 -50.08 0.88 -22.93
C ALA A 377 -50.30 2.38 -23.23
N THR A 378 -51.01 2.69 -24.32
CA THR A 378 -51.72 3.97 -24.61
C THR A 378 -50.90 5.28 -24.69
N PHE A 379 -51.20 6.24 -25.57
CA PHE A 379 -52.29 6.41 -26.54
C PHE A 379 -51.78 6.69 -27.96
N MET A 380 -52.66 6.55 -28.96
CA MET A 380 -52.44 6.98 -30.34
C MET A 380 -52.87 8.43 -30.54
N ASP A 381 -52.13 9.21 -31.33
CA ASP A 381 -52.72 10.24 -32.21
C ASP A 381 -51.77 10.51 -33.41
N GLU A 382 -52.29 11.13 -34.47
CA GLU A 382 -51.64 11.28 -35.78
C GLU A 382 -51.23 12.73 -36.09
N ASN A 383 -50.19 12.89 -36.95
CA ASN A 383 -50.05 13.88 -38.05
C ASN A 383 -48.73 14.67 -38.16
N LYS A 384 -47.95 14.30 -39.20
CA LYS A 384 -47.29 15.20 -40.19
C LYS A 384 -46.02 15.99 -39.73
N PRO A 385 -45.20 16.54 -40.67
CA PRO A 385 -44.14 15.72 -41.28
C PRO A 385 -42.72 16.36 -41.25
N LEU A 386 -41.72 15.61 -41.73
CA LEU A 386 -40.32 16.04 -41.90
C LEU A 386 -40.15 17.29 -42.78
N GLN A 387 -39.09 18.07 -42.50
CA GLN A 387 -38.39 18.85 -43.53
C GLN A 387 -36.90 18.49 -43.60
N LYS A 388 -36.38 18.33 -44.82
CA LYS A 388 -34.94 18.23 -45.14
C LYS A 388 -34.41 19.58 -45.59
N LYS A 389 -33.19 19.94 -45.18
CA LYS A 389 -32.21 20.86 -45.80
C LYS A 389 -30.95 20.86 -44.91
N ASN A 390 -29.72 20.96 -45.39
CA ASN A 390 -29.20 20.88 -46.76
C ASN A 390 -27.75 20.39 -46.72
N ALA A 391 -27.29 19.66 -47.73
CA ALA A 391 -25.87 19.32 -47.89
C ALA A 391 -25.19 20.29 -48.88
N VAL A 392 -24.02 20.82 -48.54
CA VAL A 392 -23.20 21.66 -49.44
C VAL A 392 -21.77 21.16 -49.43
N LYS A 393 -21.19 20.99 -50.64
CA LYS A 393 -19.79 20.59 -50.86
C LYS A 393 -18.97 21.78 -51.39
N SER A 394 -17.87 22.11 -50.72
CA SER A 394 -16.75 22.89 -51.28
C SER A 394 -15.43 22.32 -50.75
N LYS A 395 -14.82 21.40 -51.50
CA LYS A 395 -13.68 21.69 -52.39
C LYS A 395 -12.54 22.47 -51.70
N THR A 396 -11.51 21.70 -51.34
CA THR A 396 -10.22 22.10 -50.80
C THR A 396 -9.58 23.26 -51.55
N LYS A 397 -9.02 24.22 -50.80
CA LYS A 397 -8.03 25.19 -51.30
C LYS A 397 -6.75 24.98 -50.50
N ILE A 398 -5.75 24.34 -51.11
CA ILE A 398 -4.49 23.98 -50.42
C ILE A 398 -3.65 25.24 -50.22
N SER A 399 -3.80 25.89 -49.06
CA SER A 399 -2.79 26.81 -48.55
C SER A 399 -1.61 25.99 -48.03
N ARG A 400 -0.38 26.51 -48.19
CA ARG A 400 0.79 25.94 -47.54
C ARG A 400 0.68 26.20 -46.03
N LEU A 401 0.21 25.22 -45.27
CA LEU A 401 0.42 25.26 -43.82
C LEU A 401 1.93 25.25 -43.57
N ARG A 402 2.43 26.35 -43.00
CA ARG A 402 3.55 26.24 -42.05
C ARG A 402 3.13 25.18 -41.03
N LYS A 403 3.98 24.20 -40.71
CA LYS A 403 3.74 23.31 -39.57
C LYS A 403 3.67 24.20 -38.31
N SER A 404 2.47 24.56 -37.89
CA SER A 404 2.22 25.09 -36.56
C SER A 404 2.58 23.99 -35.58
N LYS A 405 3.56 24.22 -34.69
CA LYS A 405 3.85 23.29 -33.60
C LYS A 405 2.56 22.98 -32.88
N ARG A 406 2.19 21.71 -32.82
CA ARG A 406 0.93 21.28 -32.18
C ARG A 406 1.11 21.45 -30.68
N ILE A 407 0.29 22.30 -30.10
CA ILE A 407 0.19 22.41 -28.64
C ILE A 407 -0.57 21.17 -28.18
N PHE A 408 0.06 20.33 -27.35
CA PHE A 408 -0.56 19.16 -26.73
C PHE A 408 -0.99 19.44 -25.28
N PHE A 409 -0.37 20.44 -24.65
CA PHE A 409 -0.72 20.89 -23.31
C PHE A 409 -0.53 22.41 -23.20
N GLY A 410 -1.34 23.07 -22.39
CA GLY A 410 -1.19 24.48 -22.07
C GLY A 410 -2.35 24.98 -21.25
N GLU A 411 -2.06 25.67 -20.15
CA GLU A 411 -3.08 26.20 -19.24
C GLU A 411 -3.00 27.72 -19.18
N ASP A 412 -4.17 28.35 -19.13
CA ASP A 412 -4.33 29.80 -19.08
C ASP A 412 -5.12 30.19 -17.84
N PHE A 413 -4.38 30.36 -16.74
CA PHE A 413 -4.92 30.75 -15.44
C PHE A 413 -5.61 32.11 -15.45
N SER A 414 -5.44 32.94 -16.49
CA SER A 414 -6.11 34.23 -16.66
C SER A 414 -7.63 34.13 -16.53
N LYS A 415 -8.20 33.02 -17.03
CA LYS A 415 -9.64 32.71 -17.08
C LYS A 415 -10.31 32.60 -15.70
N TYR A 416 -9.55 32.23 -14.68
CA TYR A 416 -10.07 31.85 -13.36
C TYR A 416 -9.94 33.03 -12.37
N PRO A 417 -10.94 33.33 -11.51
CA PRO A 417 -10.76 34.24 -10.38
C PRO A 417 -9.63 33.83 -9.43
N VAL A 418 -8.93 34.83 -8.86
CA VAL A 418 -7.90 34.61 -7.85
C VAL A 418 -8.52 34.02 -6.59
N GLY A 419 -7.91 32.99 -6.03
CA GLY A 419 -8.39 32.23 -4.89
C GLY A 419 -9.28 31.03 -5.22
N GLU A 420 -9.65 30.81 -6.49
CA GLU A 420 -10.36 29.58 -6.92
C GLU A 420 -9.52 28.33 -6.68
N LEU A 421 -10.15 27.23 -6.26
CA LEU A 421 -9.48 25.93 -6.05
C LEU A 421 -9.49 25.12 -7.35
N LEU A 422 -8.33 24.63 -7.77
CA LEU A 422 -8.16 23.81 -8.97
C LEU A 422 -7.83 22.37 -8.58
N SER A 423 -8.83 21.62 -8.13
CA SER A 423 -8.68 20.23 -7.66
C SER A 423 -8.10 19.29 -8.73
N ASN A 424 -8.28 19.61 -10.02
CA ASN A 424 -7.68 18.89 -11.15
C ASN A 424 -6.15 19.08 -11.26
N TRP A 425 -5.56 20.01 -10.51
CA TRP A 425 -4.10 20.23 -10.40
C TRP A 425 -3.51 19.67 -9.09
N GLY A 426 -4.35 19.33 -8.10
CA GLY A 426 -3.93 18.81 -6.79
C GLY A 426 -4.79 19.36 -5.64
N GLU A 427 -4.66 18.77 -4.45
CA GLU A 427 -5.36 19.26 -3.27
C GLU A 427 -4.79 20.60 -2.78
N GLY A 428 -5.66 21.51 -2.31
CA GLY A 428 -5.27 22.84 -1.83
C GLY A 428 -4.73 23.79 -2.89
N ILE A 429 -4.48 23.31 -4.12
CA ILE A 429 -4.00 24.11 -5.24
C ILE A 429 -5.04 25.16 -5.61
N SER A 430 -4.62 26.41 -5.71
CA SER A 430 -5.48 27.53 -6.00
C SER A 430 -4.83 28.56 -6.90
N VAL A 431 -5.68 29.32 -7.60
CA VAL A 431 -5.27 30.41 -8.47
C VAL A 431 -4.71 31.55 -7.63
N THR A 432 -3.51 32.01 -7.97
CA THR A 432 -2.85 33.17 -7.36
C THR A 432 -2.49 34.20 -8.42
N GLU A 433 -2.16 35.41 -8.00
CA GLU A 433 -1.60 36.44 -8.87
C GLU A 433 -0.32 37.01 -8.26
N SER A 434 0.77 37.01 -9.03
CA SER A 434 2.03 37.64 -8.63
C SER A 434 2.64 38.38 -9.80
N GLN A 435 3.12 39.61 -9.57
CA GLN A 435 3.75 40.45 -10.62
C GLN A 435 2.87 40.62 -11.88
N GLY A 436 1.54 40.65 -11.73
CA GLY A 436 0.59 40.79 -12.84
C GLY A 436 0.43 39.55 -13.72
N LYS A 437 0.96 38.39 -13.32
CA LYS A 437 0.64 37.08 -13.89
C LYS A 437 -0.27 36.32 -12.95
N LYS A 438 -1.37 35.76 -13.47
CA LYS A 438 -2.08 34.67 -12.78
C LYS A 438 -1.29 33.36 -12.91
N GLY A 439 -1.45 32.50 -11.93
CA GLY A 439 -0.76 31.22 -11.79
C GLY A 439 -1.41 30.37 -10.71
N ILE A 440 -0.70 29.36 -10.22
CA ILE A 440 -1.12 28.51 -9.11
C ILE A 440 -0.12 28.51 -7.95
N THR A 441 -0.64 28.25 -6.76
CA THR A 441 0.04 28.10 -5.47
C THR A 441 -0.79 27.14 -4.59
N SER A 442 -0.28 26.69 -3.45
CA SER A 442 -1.07 25.92 -2.48
C SER A 442 -1.58 26.79 -1.33
N LYS A 443 -2.82 26.55 -0.88
CA LYS A 443 -3.32 27.06 0.41
C LYS A 443 -2.92 26.18 1.60
N ILE A 444 -2.46 24.95 1.34
CA ILE A 444 -1.96 24.03 2.35
C ILE A 444 -0.50 24.38 2.63
N SER A 445 -0.18 24.71 3.89
CA SER A 445 1.17 25.04 4.33
C SER A 445 2.08 23.80 4.31
N GLY A 446 3.35 23.99 3.93
CA GLY A 446 4.34 22.91 3.86
C GLY A 446 4.46 22.29 2.46
N GLU A 447 5.03 21.09 2.40
CA GLU A 447 5.29 20.38 1.14
C GLU A 447 4.02 19.69 0.63
N ASN A 448 3.78 19.84 -0.67
CA ASN A 448 2.64 19.28 -1.38
C ASN A 448 2.99 19.07 -2.86
N THR A 449 2.18 18.26 -3.54
CA THR A 449 2.41 17.85 -4.93
C THR A 449 1.28 18.33 -5.82
N LEU A 450 1.63 19.07 -6.87
CA LEU A 450 0.72 19.27 -8.01
C LEU A 450 0.94 18.15 -9.02
N ILE A 451 -0.14 17.69 -9.65
CA ILE A 451 -0.14 16.59 -10.62
C ILE A 451 -0.93 17.02 -11.85
N GLN A 452 -0.44 16.67 -13.03
CA GLN A 452 -1.24 16.73 -14.26
C GLN A 452 -1.16 15.47 -15.10
N GLN A 453 -2.32 15.08 -15.63
CA GLN A 453 -2.51 13.99 -16.57
C GLN A 453 -2.26 14.52 -17.98
N ILE A 454 -1.13 14.15 -18.59
CA ILE A 454 -0.66 14.72 -19.85
C ILE A 454 -0.12 13.60 -20.73
N ASN A 455 -0.80 13.34 -21.84
CA ASN A 455 -0.30 12.43 -22.86
C ASN A 455 0.79 13.14 -23.69
N PHE A 456 2.07 12.95 -23.31
CA PHE A 456 3.21 13.56 -23.98
C PHE A 456 3.51 12.85 -25.31
N PRO A 457 3.70 13.59 -26.43
CA PRO A 457 4.25 13.02 -27.66
C PRO A 457 5.65 12.41 -27.48
N ASP A 458 6.15 11.67 -28.47
CA ASP A 458 7.53 11.16 -28.46
C ASP A 458 8.57 12.30 -28.39
N ASP A 459 8.39 13.30 -29.25
CA ASP A 459 9.26 14.46 -29.40
C ASP A 459 8.52 15.72 -28.95
N PHE A 460 8.93 16.26 -27.80
CA PHE A 460 8.21 17.36 -27.15
C PHE A 460 9.15 18.41 -26.54
N HIS A 461 8.65 19.64 -26.45
CA HIS A 461 9.16 20.67 -25.56
C HIS A 461 8.06 21.03 -24.55
N PHE A 462 8.36 20.93 -23.27
CA PHE A 462 7.48 21.26 -22.16
C PHE A 462 8.18 22.26 -21.24
N SER A 463 7.48 23.32 -20.85
CA SER A 463 8.04 24.38 -20.00
C SER A 463 7.02 24.97 -19.04
N PHE A 464 7.49 25.51 -17.92
CA PHE A 464 6.71 26.32 -17.00
C PHE A 464 7.59 27.36 -16.28
N ASP A 465 6.96 28.41 -15.79
CA ASP A 465 7.62 29.47 -15.00
C ASP A 465 7.39 29.21 -13.50
N ILE A 466 8.47 29.19 -12.70
CA ILE A 466 8.43 29.14 -11.24
C ILE A 466 9.03 30.42 -10.63
N LYS A 467 8.25 31.09 -9.80
CA LYS A 467 8.73 32.12 -8.86
C LYS A 467 8.70 31.52 -7.45
N GLY A 468 9.76 31.66 -6.68
CA GLY A 468 9.84 31.11 -5.33
C GLY A 468 10.46 32.06 -4.33
N THR A 469 11.25 31.49 -3.43
CA THR A 469 12.07 32.22 -2.45
C THR A 469 13.53 31.80 -2.59
N SER A 470 14.43 32.49 -1.89
CA SER A 470 15.85 32.11 -1.77
C SER A 470 16.11 30.79 -1.02
N TRP A 471 15.06 30.01 -0.70
CA TRP A 471 15.15 28.68 -0.11
C TRP A 471 14.10 27.69 -0.68
N THR A 472 13.66 27.91 -1.92
CA THR A 472 12.76 26.96 -2.61
C THR A 472 13.52 25.70 -3.02
N TRP A 473 12.95 24.54 -2.74
CA TRP A 473 13.44 23.22 -3.17
C TRP A 473 12.24 22.36 -3.57
N GLY A 474 12.45 21.41 -4.49
CA GLY A 474 11.38 20.55 -5.00
C GLY A 474 11.84 19.45 -5.95
N THR A 475 10.96 18.50 -6.23
CA THR A 475 11.14 17.42 -7.19
C THR A 475 10.17 17.58 -8.36
N ILE A 476 10.69 17.71 -9.58
CA ILE A 476 9.93 17.51 -10.82
C ILE A 476 9.98 16.02 -11.19
N SER A 477 8.85 15.46 -11.61
CA SER A 477 8.76 14.08 -12.10
C SER A 477 7.96 13.98 -13.40
N PHE A 478 8.39 13.09 -14.28
CA PHE A 478 7.62 12.63 -15.44
C PHE A 478 7.55 11.10 -15.39
N TYR A 479 6.37 10.52 -15.61
CA TYR A 479 6.16 9.06 -15.53
C TYR A 479 5.61 8.49 -16.84
N ASN A 480 6.11 7.34 -17.28
CA ASN A 480 5.54 6.58 -18.39
C ASN A 480 4.30 5.77 -17.95
N SER A 481 3.72 5.03 -18.90
CA SER A 481 2.60 4.11 -18.66
C SER A 481 2.94 2.87 -17.80
N LEU A 482 4.23 2.55 -17.59
CA LEU A 482 4.67 1.45 -16.72
C LEU A 482 5.04 1.90 -15.29
N GLY A 483 5.06 3.20 -15.02
CA GLY A 483 5.44 3.80 -13.74
C GLY A 483 6.92 4.14 -13.58
N ASP A 484 7.75 3.96 -14.62
CA ASP A 484 9.13 4.44 -14.62
C ASP A 484 9.14 5.97 -14.48
N ARG A 485 9.96 6.47 -13.55
CA ARG A 485 10.03 7.88 -13.17
C ARG A 485 11.31 8.53 -13.68
N PHE A 486 11.19 9.46 -14.63
CA PHE A 486 12.22 10.48 -14.79
C PHE A 486 12.09 11.49 -13.65
N LYS A 487 13.16 11.67 -12.85
CA LYS A 487 13.21 12.59 -11.71
C LYS A 487 14.23 13.70 -11.97
N MET A 488 13.88 14.93 -11.61
CA MET A 488 14.76 16.10 -11.59
C MET A 488 14.55 16.86 -10.28
N ASP A 489 15.60 16.99 -9.48
CA ASP A 489 15.57 17.83 -8.27
C ASP A 489 15.89 19.28 -8.66
N LEU A 490 15.12 20.21 -8.10
CA LEU A 490 15.14 21.64 -8.40
C LEU A 490 15.36 22.43 -7.10
N ARG A 491 16.20 23.47 -7.15
CA ARG A 491 16.49 24.32 -5.98
C ARG A 491 16.78 25.76 -6.41
N ILE A 492 16.15 26.72 -5.75
CA ILE A 492 16.50 28.15 -5.82
C ILE A 492 17.12 28.51 -4.47
N LYS A 493 18.42 28.83 -4.48
CA LYS A 493 19.15 29.24 -3.28
C LYS A 493 20.16 30.33 -3.63
N ASP A 494 20.22 31.40 -2.83
CA ASP A 494 21.22 32.49 -2.94
C ASP A 494 21.33 33.10 -4.36
N ASN A 495 20.20 33.24 -5.07
CA ASN A 495 20.11 33.64 -6.49
C ASN A 495 20.86 32.73 -7.49
N LEU A 496 21.06 31.47 -7.12
CA LEU A 496 21.38 30.36 -8.01
C LEU A 496 20.15 29.46 -8.20
N PHE A 497 19.85 29.14 -9.44
CA PHE A 497 18.87 28.14 -9.83
C PHE A 497 19.62 26.85 -10.17
N CYS A 498 19.52 25.88 -9.28
CA CYS A 498 20.15 24.57 -9.40
C CYS A 498 19.16 23.53 -9.95
N VAL A 499 19.67 22.65 -10.81
CA VAL A 499 19.04 21.36 -11.13
C VAL A 499 20.03 20.24 -10.82
N ASN A 500 19.53 19.18 -10.20
CA ASN A 500 20.25 17.93 -10.00
C ASN A 500 19.49 16.80 -10.71
N LEU A 501 20.24 15.93 -11.39
CA LEU A 501 19.73 14.77 -12.12
C LEU A 501 20.43 13.53 -11.59
N THR A 502 19.74 12.38 -11.58
CA THR A 502 20.29 11.10 -11.14
C THR A 502 21.64 10.84 -11.84
N ASN A 503 22.69 10.58 -11.05
CA ASN A 503 24.05 10.31 -11.52
C ASN A 503 24.74 11.44 -12.31
N LYS A 504 24.31 12.70 -12.17
CA LYS A 504 25.01 13.90 -12.69
C LYS A 504 25.47 14.81 -11.55
N ALA A 505 26.30 15.81 -11.89
CA ALA A 505 26.61 16.92 -10.98
C ALA A 505 25.49 17.97 -10.97
N GLU A 506 25.33 18.69 -9.84
CA GLU A 506 24.36 19.78 -9.70
C GLU A 506 24.71 20.95 -10.64
N ALA A 507 23.94 21.12 -11.72
CA ALA A 507 24.09 22.20 -12.69
C ALA A 507 23.41 23.48 -12.17
N LYS A 508 24.01 24.65 -12.42
CA LYS A 508 23.60 25.92 -11.77
C LYS A 508 23.60 27.09 -12.76
N VAL A 509 22.59 27.93 -12.67
CA VAL A 509 22.43 29.16 -13.48
C VAL A 509 22.10 30.32 -12.54
N SER A 510 22.62 31.52 -12.83
CA SER A 510 22.26 32.73 -12.07
C SER A 510 20.79 33.09 -12.32
N CYS A 511 20.07 33.44 -11.26
CA CYS A 511 18.63 33.71 -11.30
C CYS A 511 18.25 34.92 -10.45
N ASN A 512 16.96 35.24 -10.41
CA ASN A 512 16.41 36.16 -9.41
C ASN A 512 15.25 35.45 -8.71
N ALA A 513 15.41 35.10 -7.44
CA ALA A 513 14.44 34.28 -6.71
C ALA A 513 13.04 34.92 -6.65
N ASP A 514 12.99 36.25 -6.53
CA ASP A 514 11.76 37.05 -6.44
C ASP A 514 10.99 37.17 -7.77
N LYS A 515 11.54 36.68 -8.88
CA LYS A 515 10.92 36.69 -10.22
C LYS A 515 10.57 35.28 -10.68
N TYR A 516 9.73 35.21 -11.71
CA TYR A 516 9.53 33.97 -12.45
C TYR A 516 10.80 33.57 -13.19
N ASN A 517 11.25 32.35 -12.93
CA ASN A 517 12.36 31.69 -13.62
C ASN A 517 11.81 30.48 -14.39
N LYS A 518 12.24 30.30 -15.63
CA LYS A 518 11.65 29.31 -16.55
C LYS A 518 12.39 27.98 -16.46
N VAL A 519 11.64 26.88 -16.30
CA VAL A 519 12.13 25.51 -16.46
C VAL A 519 11.65 24.99 -17.81
N SER A 520 12.53 24.35 -18.59
CA SER A 520 12.14 23.70 -19.85
C SER A 520 12.81 22.34 -20.02
N LEU A 521 12.03 21.36 -20.48
CA LEU A 521 12.49 20.03 -20.90
C LEU A 521 12.22 19.87 -22.40
N ILE A 522 13.24 19.48 -23.16
CA ILE A 522 13.14 19.09 -24.57
C ILE A 522 13.48 17.61 -24.66
N LYS A 523 12.55 16.76 -25.14
CA LYS A 523 12.77 15.34 -25.45
C LYS A 523 12.74 15.12 -26.96
N LYS A 524 13.65 14.30 -27.48
CA LYS A 524 13.69 13.84 -28.88
C LYS A 524 14.10 12.37 -28.93
N GLY A 525 13.19 11.49 -29.31
CA GLY A 525 13.37 10.06 -29.24
C GLY A 525 13.75 9.62 -27.82
N LYS A 526 15.00 9.21 -27.64
CA LYS A 526 15.57 8.88 -26.32
C LYS A 526 16.28 10.04 -25.63
N GLU A 527 16.77 11.03 -26.36
CA GLU A 527 17.56 12.11 -25.77
C GLU A 527 16.67 13.14 -25.09
N TYR A 528 17.15 13.74 -24.00
CA TYR A 528 16.54 14.92 -23.41
C TYR A 528 17.57 16.00 -23.07
N GLN A 529 17.10 17.25 -23.04
CA GLN A 529 17.85 18.45 -22.73
C GLN A 529 17.04 19.32 -21.75
N VAL A 530 17.70 19.80 -20.70
CA VAL A 530 17.11 20.63 -19.65
C VAL A 530 17.66 22.06 -19.78
N TYR A 531 16.77 23.04 -19.66
CA TYR A 531 17.10 24.46 -19.69
C TYR A 531 16.50 25.19 -18.49
N LEU A 532 17.28 26.09 -17.89
CA LEU A 532 16.86 27.02 -16.84
C LEU A 532 17.06 28.45 -17.34
N ASN A 533 16.02 29.28 -17.34
CA ASN A 533 16.04 30.63 -17.92
C ASN A 533 16.59 30.65 -19.36
N ASP A 534 16.20 29.66 -20.16
CA ASP A 534 16.67 29.40 -21.54
C ASP A 534 18.19 29.12 -21.69
N VAL A 535 18.92 29.01 -20.58
CA VAL A 535 20.30 28.50 -20.55
C VAL A 535 20.28 26.97 -20.46
N PHE A 536 21.02 26.30 -21.35
CA PHE A 536 21.20 24.84 -21.29
C PHE A 536 21.97 24.44 -20.02
N VAL A 537 21.45 23.47 -19.26
CA VAL A 537 22.08 23.02 -18.00
C VAL A 537 22.52 21.56 -18.02
N ALA A 538 21.79 20.68 -18.71
CA ALA A 538 22.08 19.25 -18.72
C ALA A 538 21.40 18.52 -19.89
N SER A 539 21.94 17.37 -20.26
CA SER A 539 21.32 16.41 -21.19
C SER A 539 21.67 14.97 -20.82
N ASP A 540 20.80 14.04 -21.17
CA ASP A 540 21.07 12.61 -21.08
C ASP A 540 20.18 11.80 -22.05
N SER A 541 20.25 10.47 -21.99
CA SER A 541 19.33 9.60 -22.75
C SER A 541 18.49 8.69 -21.84
N PHE A 542 17.23 8.49 -22.21
CA PHE A 542 16.34 7.51 -21.63
C PHE A 542 16.63 6.11 -22.20
N GLU A 543 16.78 5.11 -21.32
CA GLU A 543 16.93 3.72 -21.75
C GLU A 543 15.61 3.13 -22.27
N ASN A 544 14.49 3.46 -21.62
CA ASN A 544 13.15 3.16 -22.12
C ASN A 544 12.77 4.15 -23.26
N LYS A 545 11.88 3.72 -24.17
CA LYS A 545 11.34 4.53 -25.29
C LYS A 545 9.93 5.08 -25.03
N GLU A 546 9.24 4.62 -23.99
CA GLU A 546 7.82 4.86 -23.80
C GLU A 546 7.43 6.32 -23.57
N HIS A 547 6.18 6.64 -23.90
CA HIS A 547 5.59 7.97 -23.75
C HIS A 547 5.37 8.29 -22.26
N PHE A 548 5.56 9.56 -21.88
CA PHE A 548 5.11 10.02 -20.56
C PHE A 548 3.59 10.27 -20.57
N ALA A 549 2.92 9.86 -19.49
CA ALA A 549 1.48 10.06 -19.28
C ALA A 549 1.18 11.02 -18.11
N HIS A 550 2.17 11.27 -17.24
CA HIS A 550 1.99 12.06 -16.03
C HIS A 550 3.13 13.06 -15.84
N PHE A 551 2.79 14.25 -15.35
CA PHE A 551 3.73 15.24 -14.80
C PHE A 551 3.39 15.49 -13.33
N SER A 552 4.40 15.64 -12.47
CA SER A 552 4.22 16.18 -11.13
C SER A 552 5.35 17.12 -10.71
N LEU A 553 5.02 18.05 -9.81
CA LEU A 553 5.98 18.89 -9.09
C LEU A 553 5.61 18.87 -7.61
N THR A 554 6.49 18.28 -6.81
CA THR A 554 6.43 18.26 -5.35
C THR A 554 7.35 19.35 -4.81
N CYS A 555 6.83 20.29 -4.03
CA CYS A 555 7.63 21.27 -3.29
C CYS A 555 6.77 21.96 -2.22
N ARG A 556 7.33 22.95 -1.52
CA ARG A 556 6.56 23.93 -0.76
C ARG A 556 5.76 24.86 -1.67
N LEU A 557 4.62 24.39 -2.20
CA LEU A 557 3.78 25.16 -3.13
C LEU A 557 3.09 26.36 -2.48
N ASP A 558 3.05 26.40 -1.15
CA ASP A 558 2.69 27.58 -0.34
C ASP A 558 3.72 28.72 -0.44
N THR A 559 4.98 28.42 -0.78
CA THR A 559 6.08 29.40 -0.94
C THR A 559 6.40 29.75 -2.40
N VAL A 560 5.70 29.16 -3.37
CA VAL A 560 5.96 29.40 -4.81
C VAL A 560 4.71 29.76 -5.58
N SER A 561 4.90 30.46 -6.70
CA SER A 561 3.88 30.69 -7.73
C SER A 561 4.35 30.10 -9.04
N LEU A 562 3.48 29.34 -9.69
CA LEU A 562 3.73 28.64 -10.94
C LEU A 562 2.81 29.14 -12.04
N THR A 563 3.31 29.35 -13.25
CA THR A 563 2.51 29.85 -14.38
C THR A 563 3.13 29.42 -15.72
N ASN A 564 2.52 29.82 -16.84
CA ASN A 564 3.03 29.59 -18.20
C ASN A 564 3.35 28.11 -18.54
N PHE A 565 2.58 27.16 -17.99
CA PHE A 565 2.69 25.76 -18.40
C PHE A 565 2.32 25.61 -19.88
N ALA A 566 3.24 25.06 -20.69
CA ALA A 566 3.04 24.86 -22.11
C ALA A 566 3.78 23.60 -22.61
N GLY A 567 3.14 22.85 -23.50
CA GLY A 567 3.67 21.66 -24.16
C GLY A 567 3.46 21.71 -25.68
N THR A 568 4.55 21.70 -26.45
CA THR A 568 4.54 21.67 -27.92
C THR A 568 5.22 20.42 -28.48
N GLU A 569 4.55 19.71 -29.39
CA GLU A 569 5.14 18.69 -30.28
C GLU A 569 6.14 19.38 -31.24
N LEU A 570 7.24 18.70 -31.58
CA LEU A 570 8.44 19.31 -32.19
C LEU A 570 8.56 19.20 -33.72
#